data_AF-A0A3R9LU56-F1
#
_entry.id   AF-A0A3R9LU56-F1
#
_cell.length_a   1.000
_cell.length_b   1.000
_cell.length_c   1.000
_cell.angle_alpha   90.00
_cell.angle_beta   90.00
_cell.angle_gamma   90.00
#
_symmetry.space_group_name_H-M   'P 1'
#
loop_
_entity.id
_entity.type
_entity.pdbx_description
1 polymer ?
#
loop_
_entity_poly.entity_id
_entity_poly.type
_entity_poly.pdbx_seq_one_letter_code
_entity_poly.pdbx_strand_id
1 'polypeptide(L)'
;MENIKCLEMIMMGTRLITVSEFYELFDELQLNSSNKLPLFLYSFNLIDKYAFVNTSESNTIVEIKNITQNTHTRLNIGEYLLNNKFYQKDIFELKSIVDSDLRVEASERELVIYAAGELKETFTVLMDNKLDVECAVKELICESWLACSIKFIQMLNNIKNWNDVNYTINCFSNVYSDIDLEISEQDKENAFKSMYLIVKNMELCPEQGKFGLSLLTEFLKLFFYEKDIDIKIQEEIIYSFIQSQEEMLLKNEESLVEQFYIHVHLEQVYNRIYTVKKSEENNSLEFELLNIRLWDILGNKKFLDYIENRDFETLTLENLYIGQAFGKDGSRNVFDRIGEGHEKLQRIISTVPPDKEVALLFFSMRPKGNLVISQYGIEATEKLKNLLNDNIDPKEYVDLAEIALITYLKPKYNTQHVKDDFKSLKTAKIRDVINSYDGIQIFMDFEKVNWKIISSDCTNEFTSNKPYIHCLFKKDAFNLGMNELEDLFEAYKID
;
A
#
# COMPACT_ATOMS: atom_id res chain seq x y z
N MET A 1 13.77 -30.39 28.69
CA MET A 1 13.30 -30.04 27.33
C MET A 1 14.49 -30.11 26.40
N GLU A 2 14.33 -30.74 25.25
CA GLU A 2 15.34 -30.72 24.17
C GLU A 2 15.22 -29.41 23.39
N ASN A 3 16.31 -28.96 22.76
CA ASN A 3 16.27 -27.78 21.88
C ASN A 3 15.44 -28.09 20.63
N ILE A 4 14.53 -27.20 20.24
CA ILE A 4 13.51 -27.48 19.22
C ILE A 4 13.62 -26.51 18.05
N LYS A 5 13.66 -27.05 16.83
CA LYS A 5 13.73 -26.28 15.59
C LYS A 5 12.39 -26.29 14.86
N CYS A 6 11.72 -25.15 14.82
CA CYS A 6 10.42 -24.97 14.16
C CYS A 6 10.55 -24.13 12.90
N LEU A 7 9.79 -24.48 11.87
CA LEU A 7 9.54 -23.60 10.75
C LEU A 7 8.29 -22.77 11.04
N GLU A 8 8.43 -21.46 11.21
CA GLU A 8 7.29 -20.54 11.23
C GLU A 8 7.00 -20.07 9.80
N MET A 9 5.72 -20.08 9.43
CA MET A 9 5.23 -19.58 8.16
C MET A 9 4.31 -18.40 8.44
N ILE A 10 4.77 -17.20 8.10
CA ILE A 10 3.96 -15.99 8.17
C ILE A 10 3.18 -15.89 6.85
N MET A 11 1.88 -16.08 6.93
CA MET A 11 0.95 -15.95 5.82
C MET A 11 0.17 -14.65 5.95
N MET A 12 0.25 -13.80 4.95
CA MET A 12 -0.61 -12.61 4.85
C MET A 12 -1.51 -12.80 3.64
N GLY A 13 -2.82 -12.74 3.84
CA GLY A 13 -3.76 -12.80 2.72
C GLY A 13 -3.82 -11.47 1.97
N THR A 14 -4.12 -11.56 0.68
CA THR A 14 -4.46 -10.40 -0.15
C THR A 14 -5.89 -9.96 0.11
N ARG A 15 -6.32 -8.85 -0.51
CA ARG A 15 -7.74 -8.53 -0.60
C ARG A 15 -8.54 -9.69 -1.20
N LEU A 16 -9.78 -9.85 -0.75
CA LEU A 16 -10.74 -10.75 -1.38
C LEU A 16 -11.11 -10.17 -2.75
N ILE A 17 -11.09 -11.00 -3.78
CA ILE A 17 -11.52 -10.61 -5.13
C ILE A 17 -12.51 -11.61 -5.68
N THR A 18 -13.45 -11.12 -6.47
CA THR A 18 -14.41 -11.91 -7.21
C THR A 18 -13.71 -12.58 -8.39
N VAL A 19 -14.38 -13.57 -8.99
CA VAL A 19 -13.88 -14.24 -10.19
C VAL A 19 -13.73 -13.25 -11.36
N SER A 20 -14.67 -12.31 -11.52
CA SER A 20 -14.61 -11.30 -12.60
C SER A 20 -13.40 -10.38 -12.43
N GLU A 21 -13.21 -9.82 -11.23
CA GLU A 21 -12.07 -8.94 -10.93
C GLU A 21 -10.73 -9.65 -11.11
N PHE A 22 -10.67 -10.96 -10.83
CA PHE A 22 -9.47 -11.73 -11.10
C PHE A 22 -9.11 -11.75 -12.58
N TYR A 23 -10.10 -11.92 -13.47
CA TYR A 23 -9.84 -11.96 -14.91
C TYR A 23 -9.49 -10.57 -15.46
N GLU A 24 -10.08 -9.50 -14.93
CA GLU A 24 -9.65 -8.12 -15.24
C GLU A 24 -8.17 -7.90 -14.87
N LEU A 25 -7.78 -8.27 -13.65
CA LEU A 25 -6.38 -8.18 -13.20
C LEU A 25 -5.45 -9.09 -14.01
N PHE A 26 -5.92 -10.27 -14.41
CA PHE A 26 -5.15 -11.20 -15.24
C PHE A 26 -4.84 -10.59 -16.61
N ASP A 27 -5.84 -9.99 -17.26
CA ASP A 27 -5.69 -9.34 -18.55
C ASP A 27 -4.72 -8.14 -18.48
N GLU A 28 -4.80 -7.33 -17.42
CA GLU A 28 -3.85 -6.23 -17.17
C GLU A 28 -2.40 -6.73 -16.97
N LEU A 29 -2.22 -7.82 -16.24
CA LEU A 29 -0.90 -8.40 -15.97
C LEU A 29 -0.28 -9.04 -17.22
N GLN A 30 -1.09 -9.60 -18.12
CA GLN A 30 -0.60 -10.13 -19.41
C GLN A 30 0.00 -9.03 -20.30
N LEU A 31 -0.49 -7.78 -20.19
CA LEU A 31 0.01 -6.65 -20.95
C LEU A 31 1.36 -6.12 -20.42
N ASN A 32 1.68 -6.37 -19.13
CA ASN A 32 2.87 -5.87 -18.45
C ASN A 32 3.80 -7.03 -18.04
N SER A 33 4.58 -7.55 -18.99
CA SER A 33 5.38 -8.78 -18.86
C SER A 33 6.62 -8.71 -17.95
N SER A 34 6.85 -7.58 -17.26
CA SER A 34 8.13 -7.31 -16.60
C SER A 34 8.28 -7.80 -15.16
N ASN A 35 7.21 -8.19 -14.45
CA ASN A 35 7.33 -8.78 -13.09
C ASN A 35 6.17 -9.74 -12.75
N LYS A 36 6.48 -11.04 -12.56
CA LYS A 36 5.51 -12.00 -12.02
C LYS A 36 5.35 -11.81 -10.52
N LEU A 37 4.11 -11.63 -10.05
CA LEU A 37 3.81 -11.57 -8.62
C LEU A 37 4.14 -12.92 -7.94
N PRO A 38 4.89 -12.94 -6.82
CA PRO A 38 5.30 -14.16 -6.13
C PRO A 38 4.17 -14.72 -5.23
N LEU A 39 2.98 -14.89 -5.81
CA LEU A 39 1.82 -15.50 -5.15
C LEU A 39 1.71 -16.94 -5.63
N PHE A 40 1.76 -17.89 -4.71
CA PHE A 40 1.80 -19.32 -5.05
C PHE A 40 0.74 -20.17 -4.35
N LEU A 41 0.00 -19.60 -3.41
CA LEU A 41 -1.05 -20.30 -2.66
C LEU A 41 -2.33 -19.46 -2.68
N TYR A 42 -3.46 -20.13 -2.83
CA TYR A 42 -4.77 -19.50 -2.94
C TYR A 42 -5.87 -20.39 -2.35
N SER A 43 -7.00 -19.77 -2.08
CA SER A 43 -8.23 -20.46 -1.70
C SER A 43 -9.44 -19.92 -2.44
N PHE A 44 -10.42 -20.80 -2.65
CA PHE A 44 -11.74 -20.46 -3.15
C PHE A 44 -12.73 -20.58 -2.00
N ASN A 45 -13.47 -19.50 -1.77
CA ASN A 45 -14.34 -19.37 -0.62
C ASN A 45 -15.74 -19.02 -1.10
N LEU A 46 -16.76 -19.69 -0.56
CA LEU A 46 -18.15 -19.32 -0.73
C LEU A 46 -18.49 -18.26 0.31
N ILE A 47 -19.05 -17.14 -0.14
CA ILE A 47 -19.49 -16.03 0.70
C ILE A 47 -20.98 -15.78 0.44
N ASP A 48 -21.67 -15.30 1.46
CA ASP A 48 -22.98 -14.65 1.28
C ASP A 48 -22.90 -13.54 0.23
N LYS A 49 -23.96 -13.37 -0.54
CA LYS A 49 -24.07 -12.27 -1.48
C LYS A 49 -24.50 -11.02 -0.72
N TYR A 50 -23.69 -9.98 -0.79
CA TYR A 50 -24.00 -8.68 -0.20
C TYR A 50 -24.21 -7.65 -1.30
N ALA A 51 -24.95 -6.59 -1.00
CA ALA A 51 -25.04 -5.42 -1.88
C ALA A 51 -25.19 -4.13 -1.07
N PHE A 52 -24.64 -3.03 -1.60
CA PHE A 52 -25.09 -1.71 -1.16
C PHE A 52 -26.52 -1.48 -1.63
N VAL A 53 -27.32 -0.87 -0.76
CA VAL A 53 -28.67 -0.40 -1.09
C VAL A 53 -28.62 1.11 -1.05
N ASN A 54 -28.82 1.75 -2.21
CA ASN A 54 -28.90 3.20 -2.27
C ASN A 54 -30.23 3.64 -1.64
N THR A 55 -30.18 3.98 -0.36
CA THR A 55 -31.30 4.64 0.32
C THR A 55 -31.19 6.12 0.03
N SER A 56 -32.13 6.69 -0.72
CA SER A 56 -32.23 8.13 -0.99
C SER A 56 -32.43 9.00 0.26
N GLU A 57 -32.31 8.43 1.46
CA GLU A 57 -32.63 9.01 2.75
C GLU A 57 -31.44 9.72 3.40
N SER A 58 -30.19 9.36 3.07
CA SER A 58 -28.99 9.95 3.65
C SER A 58 -27.74 9.72 2.77
N ASN A 59 -26.82 10.68 2.76
CA ASN A 59 -25.51 10.55 2.11
C ASN A 59 -24.38 10.26 3.13
N THR A 60 -24.65 10.37 4.43
CA THR A 60 -23.71 10.03 5.50
C THR A 60 -23.90 8.62 6.03
N ILE A 61 -25.04 7.99 5.71
CA ILE A 61 -25.35 6.60 6.09
C ILE A 61 -25.67 5.79 4.84
N VAL A 62 -24.97 4.66 4.68
CA VAL A 62 -25.16 3.74 3.55
C VAL A 62 -25.68 2.41 4.07
N GLU A 63 -26.76 1.89 3.46
CA GLU A 63 -27.28 0.57 3.82
C GLU A 63 -26.53 -0.54 3.09
N ILE A 64 -26.20 -1.60 3.82
CA ILE A 64 -25.62 -2.84 3.28
C ILE A 64 -26.60 -3.99 3.56
N LYS A 65 -27.00 -4.70 2.52
CA LYS A 65 -27.89 -5.86 2.63
C LYS A 65 -27.12 -7.15 2.43
N ASN A 66 -27.29 -8.11 3.34
CA ASN A 66 -26.99 -9.51 3.09
C ASN A 66 -28.20 -10.15 2.40
N ILE A 67 -28.05 -10.43 1.11
CA ILE A 67 -29.13 -10.97 0.27
C ILE A 67 -29.43 -12.42 0.65
N THR A 68 -28.39 -13.20 0.99
CA THR A 68 -28.50 -14.62 1.37
C THR A 68 -29.35 -14.80 2.63
N GLN A 69 -29.06 -14.01 3.66
CA GLN A 69 -29.71 -14.12 4.96
C GLN A 69 -30.94 -13.20 5.10
N ASN A 70 -31.18 -12.34 4.10
CA ASN A 70 -32.19 -11.30 4.12
C ASN A 70 -32.10 -10.40 5.37
N THR A 71 -30.87 -10.03 5.73
CA THR A 71 -30.55 -9.09 6.82
C THR A 71 -29.90 -7.84 6.24
N HIS A 72 -29.87 -6.75 7.02
CA HIS A 72 -29.24 -5.50 6.61
C HIS A 72 -28.51 -4.85 7.79
N THR A 73 -27.63 -3.92 7.45
CA THR A 73 -26.92 -3.04 8.38
C THR A 73 -26.76 -1.65 7.77
N ARG A 74 -26.39 -0.69 8.61
CA ARG A 74 -26.08 0.68 8.21
C ARG A 74 -24.62 0.96 8.51
N LEU A 75 -23.97 1.60 7.55
CA LEU A 75 -22.59 2.08 7.62
C LEU A 75 -22.60 3.60 7.74
N ASN A 76 -22.09 4.14 8.84
CA ASN A 76 -21.91 5.58 9.04
C ASN A 76 -20.64 6.06 8.34
N ILE A 77 -20.76 6.40 7.07
CA ILE A 77 -19.62 6.81 6.25
C ILE A 77 -19.18 8.25 6.54
N GLY A 78 -20.10 9.11 6.98
CA GLY A 78 -19.77 10.47 7.42
C GLY A 78 -18.81 10.45 8.61
N GLU A 79 -19.11 9.64 9.63
CA GLU A 79 -18.23 9.50 10.80
C GLU A 79 -16.91 8.80 10.45
N TYR A 80 -16.93 7.79 9.58
CA TYR A 80 -15.71 7.16 9.08
C TYR A 80 -14.78 8.17 8.40
N LEU A 81 -15.31 8.97 7.47
CA LEU A 81 -14.54 9.98 6.76
C LEU A 81 -14.01 11.02 7.74
N LEU A 82 -14.85 11.52 8.65
CA LEU A 82 -14.44 12.50 9.65
C LEU A 82 -13.24 12.00 10.46
N ASN A 83 -13.33 10.79 11.01
CA ASN A 83 -12.33 10.24 11.92
C ASN A 83 -11.06 9.72 11.24
N ASN A 84 -11.15 9.26 9.98
CA ASN A 84 -10.04 8.55 9.31
C ASN A 84 -9.46 9.28 8.10
N LYS A 85 -10.21 10.22 7.50
CA LYS A 85 -9.78 10.97 6.32
C LYS A 85 -9.53 12.43 6.64
N PHE A 86 -10.45 13.07 7.36
CA PHE A 86 -10.42 14.51 7.60
C PHE A 86 -9.74 14.92 8.90
N TYR A 87 -9.68 14.04 9.90
CA TYR A 87 -9.05 14.36 11.17
C TYR A 87 -7.52 14.47 11.03
N GLN A 88 -7.06 15.66 10.68
CA GLN A 88 -5.71 16.14 10.92
C GLN A 88 -5.81 17.45 11.70
N LYS A 89 -5.36 17.41 12.95
CA LYS A 89 -5.44 18.53 13.91
C LYS A 89 -4.86 19.85 13.41
N ASP A 90 -4.02 19.81 12.38
CA ASP A 90 -3.21 20.94 11.96
C ASP A 90 -3.70 21.62 10.66
N ILE A 91 -4.70 21.06 9.97
CA ILE A 91 -5.05 21.49 8.59
C ILE A 91 -6.55 21.64 8.35
N PHE A 92 -7.40 20.79 8.94
CA PHE A 92 -8.83 20.76 8.62
C PHE A 92 -9.66 20.50 9.89
N GLU A 93 -10.21 21.56 10.48
CA GLU A 93 -11.08 21.46 11.67
C GLU A 93 -12.56 21.30 11.28
N LEU A 94 -12.91 20.23 10.56
CA LEU A 94 -14.33 19.87 10.44
C LEU A 94 -14.81 19.23 11.74
N LYS A 95 -15.89 19.80 12.29
CA LYS A 95 -16.53 19.29 13.52
C LYS A 95 -17.52 18.16 13.24
N SER A 96 -18.10 18.14 12.06
CA SER A 96 -19.11 17.16 11.63
C SER A 96 -19.24 17.17 10.11
N ILE A 97 -19.63 16.05 9.53
CA ILE A 97 -20.02 15.94 8.11
C ILE A 97 -21.53 15.73 8.08
N VAL A 98 -22.25 16.53 7.27
CA VAL A 98 -23.70 16.40 7.10
C VAL A 98 -24.05 15.86 5.71
N ASP A 99 -25.30 15.44 5.51
CA ASP A 99 -25.75 14.83 4.25
C ASP A 99 -25.57 15.70 3.01
N SER A 100 -25.63 17.02 3.15
CA SER A 100 -25.38 17.95 2.03
C SER A 100 -23.91 18.03 1.61
N ASP A 101 -22.98 17.62 2.47
CA ASP A 101 -21.54 17.68 2.21
C ASP A 101 -21.05 16.52 1.35
N LEU A 102 -21.87 15.49 1.18
CA LEU A 102 -21.52 14.26 0.48
C LEU A 102 -22.49 14.00 -0.67
N ARG A 103 -21.95 13.48 -1.76
CA ARG A 103 -22.72 12.76 -2.79
C ARG A 103 -22.22 11.33 -2.81
N VAL A 104 -23.13 10.38 -2.61
CA VAL A 104 -22.81 8.96 -2.59
C VAL A 104 -23.33 8.30 -3.87
N GLU A 105 -22.43 7.58 -4.54
CA GLU A 105 -22.74 6.75 -5.69
C GLU A 105 -22.43 5.31 -5.33
N ALA A 106 -23.49 4.53 -5.08
CA ALA A 106 -23.39 3.13 -4.73
C ALA A 106 -23.83 2.25 -5.92
N SER A 107 -22.94 1.39 -6.39
CA SER A 107 -23.30 0.21 -7.19
C SER A 107 -23.54 -0.99 -6.28
N GLU A 108 -23.88 -2.17 -6.82
CA GLU A 108 -24.05 -3.37 -5.98
C GLU A 108 -22.79 -3.69 -5.14
N ARG A 109 -21.58 -3.37 -5.62
CA ARG A 109 -20.32 -3.82 -5.01
C ARG A 109 -19.30 -2.72 -4.71
N GLU A 110 -19.51 -1.53 -5.22
CA GLU A 110 -18.58 -0.41 -5.10
C GLU A 110 -19.32 0.82 -4.60
N LEU A 111 -18.66 1.55 -3.71
CA LEU A 111 -19.13 2.77 -3.10
C LEU A 111 -18.14 3.87 -3.44
N VAL A 112 -18.60 4.87 -4.19
CA VAL A 112 -17.84 6.07 -4.51
C VAL A 112 -18.48 7.27 -3.81
N ILE A 113 -17.67 8.07 -3.15
CA ILE A 113 -18.12 9.21 -2.34
C ILE A 113 -17.41 10.45 -2.82
N TYR A 114 -18.20 11.47 -3.11
CA TYR A 114 -17.74 12.77 -3.56
C TYR A 114 -18.07 13.83 -2.52
N ALA A 115 -17.24 14.87 -2.46
CA ALA A 115 -17.62 16.10 -1.80
C ALA A 115 -18.77 16.77 -2.54
N ALA A 116 -19.72 17.30 -1.79
CA ALA A 116 -20.86 18.09 -2.24
C ALA A 116 -21.05 19.31 -1.32
N GLY A 117 -22.00 20.19 -1.64
CA GLY A 117 -22.36 21.34 -0.80
C GLY A 117 -21.17 22.21 -0.40
N GLU A 118 -21.17 22.65 0.86
CA GLU A 118 -20.13 23.52 1.43
C GLU A 118 -18.74 22.87 1.40
N LEU A 119 -18.66 21.55 1.54
CA LEU A 119 -17.40 20.81 1.47
C LEU A 119 -16.79 20.89 0.06
N LYS A 120 -17.60 20.74 -0.99
CA LYS A 120 -17.16 20.92 -2.37
C LYS A 120 -16.72 22.35 -2.65
N GLU A 121 -17.45 23.34 -2.15
CA GLU A 121 -17.09 24.76 -2.30
C GLU A 121 -15.74 25.04 -1.64
N THR A 122 -15.52 24.52 -0.43
CA THR A 122 -14.25 24.65 0.30
C THR A 122 -13.08 24.09 -0.50
N PHE A 123 -13.21 22.88 -1.04
CA PHE A 123 -12.16 22.30 -1.89
C PHE A 123 -11.96 23.04 -3.20
N THR A 124 -13.02 23.56 -3.80
CA THR A 124 -12.90 24.39 -5.01
C THR A 124 -12.09 25.63 -4.74
N VAL A 125 -12.39 26.38 -3.67
CA VAL A 125 -11.64 27.58 -3.28
C VAL A 125 -10.17 27.27 -3.00
N LEU A 126 -9.89 26.16 -2.32
CA LEU A 126 -8.51 25.72 -2.07
C LEU A 126 -7.76 25.40 -3.37
N MET A 127 -8.44 24.75 -4.33
CA MET A 127 -7.86 24.44 -5.64
C MET A 127 -7.68 25.67 -6.52
N ASP A 128 -8.61 26.61 -6.51
CA ASP A 128 -8.54 27.84 -7.30
C ASP A 128 -7.41 28.75 -6.77
N ASN A 129 -7.32 28.95 -5.45
CA ASN A 129 -6.21 29.69 -4.83
C ASN A 129 -4.84 29.05 -5.15
N LYS A 130 -4.79 27.70 -5.18
CA LYS A 130 -3.60 26.98 -5.61
C LYS A 130 -3.23 27.32 -7.05
N LEU A 131 -4.19 27.25 -7.98
CA LEU A 131 -3.95 27.55 -9.39
C LEU A 131 -3.47 29.00 -9.58
N ASP A 132 -4.05 29.94 -8.86
CA ASP A 132 -3.64 31.35 -8.90
C ASP A 132 -2.18 31.54 -8.41
N VAL A 133 -1.81 30.89 -7.31
CA VAL A 133 -0.43 30.93 -6.79
C VAL A 133 0.55 30.23 -7.72
N GLU A 134 0.19 29.07 -8.27
CA GLU A 134 1.01 28.37 -9.26
C GLU A 134 1.24 29.22 -10.52
N CYS A 135 0.18 29.89 -11.01
CA CYS A 135 0.27 30.82 -12.13
C CYS A 135 1.16 32.02 -11.80
N ALA A 136 0.97 32.68 -10.66
CA ALA A 136 1.79 33.82 -10.24
C ALA A 136 3.27 33.43 -10.06
N VAL A 137 3.55 32.26 -9.50
CA VAL A 137 4.91 31.72 -9.33
C VAL A 137 5.53 31.35 -10.66
N LYS A 138 4.75 30.75 -11.56
CA LYS A 138 5.19 30.44 -12.92
C LYS A 138 5.57 31.72 -13.68
N GLU A 139 4.79 32.79 -13.57
CA GLU A 139 5.12 34.08 -14.19
C GLU A 139 6.36 34.71 -13.53
N LEU A 140 6.35 34.89 -12.21
CA LEU A 140 7.39 35.63 -11.49
C LEU A 140 8.74 34.92 -11.45
N ILE A 141 8.76 33.63 -11.08
CA ILE A 141 9.99 32.91 -10.82
C ILE A 141 10.56 32.33 -12.12
N CYS A 142 9.76 31.91 -13.10
CA CYS A 142 10.36 31.44 -14.35
C CYS A 142 11.03 32.58 -15.11
N GLU A 143 10.53 33.82 -15.05
CA GLU A 143 11.21 34.95 -15.67
C GLU A 143 12.55 35.26 -14.99
N SER A 144 12.55 35.35 -13.66
CA SER A 144 13.77 35.70 -12.90
C SER A 144 14.79 34.54 -12.86
N TRP A 145 14.31 33.32 -12.62
CA TRP A 145 15.15 32.16 -12.40
C TRP A 145 15.63 31.56 -13.71
N LEU A 146 14.83 31.53 -14.78
CA LEU A 146 15.28 30.99 -16.07
C LEU A 146 16.30 31.93 -16.75
N ALA A 147 16.15 33.26 -16.60
CA ALA A 147 17.15 34.21 -17.06
C ALA A 147 18.52 33.99 -16.38
N CYS A 148 18.53 33.75 -15.06
CA CYS A 148 19.74 33.42 -14.31
C CYS A 148 20.24 32.00 -14.63
N SER A 149 19.35 31.01 -14.71
CA SER A 149 19.67 29.59 -14.93
C SER A 149 20.20 29.31 -16.33
N ILE A 150 19.66 29.96 -17.38
CA ILE A 150 20.15 29.81 -18.75
C ILE A 150 21.58 30.35 -18.87
N LYS A 151 21.86 31.55 -18.35
CA LYS A 151 23.24 32.08 -18.33
C LYS A 151 24.15 31.20 -17.47
N PHE A 152 23.68 30.71 -16.33
CA PHE A 152 24.42 29.77 -15.45
C PHE A 152 24.75 28.46 -16.17
N ILE A 153 23.78 27.80 -16.80
CA ILE A 153 23.95 26.56 -17.56
C ILE A 153 24.81 26.78 -18.80
N GLN A 154 24.65 27.89 -19.53
CA GLN A 154 25.51 28.27 -20.66
C GLN A 154 26.96 28.47 -20.21
N MET A 155 27.17 29.15 -19.08
CA MET A 155 28.49 29.33 -18.48
C MET A 155 29.09 27.98 -18.06
N LEU A 156 28.35 27.14 -17.33
CA LEU A 156 28.82 25.82 -16.91
C LEU A 156 29.13 24.89 -18.08
N ASN A 157 28.31 24.89 -19.13
CA ASN A 157 28.54 24.08 -20.34
C ASN A 157 29.76 24.57 -21.15
N ASN A 158 30.19 25.82 -20.95
CA ASN A 158 31.38 26.40 -21.58
C ASN A 158 32.66 26.16 -20.78
N ILE A 159 32.58 25.64 -19.55
CA ILE A 159 33.75 25.29 -18.74
C ILE A 159 34.38 24.03 -19.34
N LYS A 160 35.53 24.21 -20.02
CA LYS A 160 36.33 23.08 -20.55
C LYS A 160 37.52 22.75 -19.65
N ASN A 161 37.97 23.67 -18.79
CA ASN A 161 39.07 23.46 -17.85
C ASN A 161 38.92 24.30 -16.57
N TRP A 162 39.57 23.85 -15.49
CA TRP A 162 39.49 24.41 -14.13
C TRP A 162 39.82 25.91 -13.98
N ASN A 163 40.66 26.49 -14.85
CA ASN A 163 40.95 27.92 -14.80
C ASN A 163 39.76 28.80 -15.21
N ASP A 164 38.78 28.23 -15.91
CA ASP A 164 37.55 28.93 -16.30
C ASP A 164 36.61 29.12 -15.11
N VAL A 165 36.71 28.31 -14.04
CA VAL A 165 35.81 28.34 -12.88
C VAL A 165 35.94 29.66 -12.10
N ASN A 166 37.16 30.12 -11.80
CA ASN A 166 37.38 31.40 -11.09
C ASN A 166 36.97 32.63 -11.92
N TYR A 167 37.15 32.57 -13.24
CA TYR A 167 36.65 33.61 -14.15
C TYR A 167 35.12 33.61 -14.17
N THR A 168 34.51 32.43 -14.22
CA THR A 168 33.07 32.19 -14.19
C THR A 168 32.44 32.72 -12.89
N ILE A 169 33.05 32.43 -11.73
CA ILE A 169 32.64 32.97 -10.41
C ILE A 169 32.62 34.50 -10.41
N ASN A 170 33.65 35.16 -10.97
CA ASN A 170 33.70 36.62 -11.06
C ASN A 170 32.72 37.22 -12.08
N CYS A 171 32.38 36.48 -13.14
CA CYS A 171 31.36 36.90 -14.11
C CYS A 171 29.95 36.85 -13.52
N PHE A 172 29.66 35.91 -12.60
CA PHE A 172 28.34 35.75 -11.98
C PHE A 172 27.85 37.01 -11.25
N SER A 173 28.75 37.73 -10.58
CA SER A 173 28.42 38.96 -9.86
C SER A 173 27.89 40.11 -10.74
N ASN A 174 28.03 40.02 -12.07
CA ASN A 174 27.68 41.08 -13.03
C ASN A 174 26.50 40.73 -13.96
N VAL A 175 25.86 39.56 -13.80
CA VAL A 175 24.92 39.00 -14.79
C VAL A 175 23.60 39.79 -14.93
N TYR A 176 23.23 40.56 -13.91
CA TYR A 176 21.92 41.20 -13.83
C TYR A 176 21.78 42.48 -14.68
N SER A 177 22.88 43.12 -15.08
CA SER A 177 22.80 44.39 -15.82
C SER A 177 22.42 44.25 -17.30
N ASP A 178 22.39 43.02 -17.84
CA ASP A 178 22.21 42.74 -19.28
C ASP A 178 21.11 41.67 -19.55
N ILE A 179 20.00 41.68 -18.81
CA ILE A 179 18.90 40.72 -19.04
C ILE A 179 17.83 41.37 -19.92
N ASP A 180 17.97 41.15 -21.23
CA ASP A 180 17.00 41.55 -22.27
C ASP A 180 16.78 40.34 -23.21
N LEU A 181 16.39 39.19 -22.65
CA LEU A 181 16.22 37.92 -23.37
C LEU A 181 14.75 37.51 -23.41
N GLU A 182 14.18 37.38 -24.62
CA GLU A 182 12.90 36.70 -24.83
C GLU A 182 13.05 35.20 -24.56
N ILE A 183 12.36 34.72 -23.52
CA ILE A 183 12.37 33.33 -23.08
C ILE A 183 11.22 32.56 -23.76
N SER A 184 11.48 31.33 -24.20
CA SER A 184 10.42 30.48 -24.75
C SER A 184 9.47 29.93 -23.67
N GLU A 185 8.18 29.79 -24.00
CA GLU A 185 7.18 29.22 -23.09
C GLU A 185 7.50 27.77 -22.66
N GLN A 186 8.17 27.00 -23.52
CA GLN A 186 8.58 25.64 -23.21
C GLN A 186 9.67 25.60 -22.13
N ASP A 187 10.60 26.56 -22.15
CA ASP A 187 11.67 26.61 -21.15
C ASP A 187 11.15 27.10 -19.80
N LYS A 188 10.20 28.04 -19.79
CA LYS A 188 9.45 28.43 -18.57
C LYS A 188 8.75 27.21 -17.95
N GLU A 189 8.06 26.42 -18.76
CA GLU A 189 7.37 25.21 -18.30
C GLU A 189 8.33 24.16 -17.70
N ASN A 190 9.52 23.98 -18.29
CA ASN A 190 10.51 23.04 -17.79
C ASN A 190 11.14 23.49 -16.46
N ALA A 191 11.42 24.79 -16.31
CA ALA A 191 11.91 25.34 -15.06
C ALA A 191 10.86 25.23 -13.94
N PHE A 192 9.61 25.59 -14.23
CA PHE A 192 8.50 25.44 -13.28
C PHE A 192 8.38 23.99 -12.77
N LYS A 193 8.37 23.00 -13.68
CA LYS A 193 8.31 21.57 -13.31
C LYS A 193 9.46 21.15 -12.40
N SER A 194 10.67 21.64 -12.67
CA SER A 194 11.86 21.30 -11.89
C SER A 194 11.77 21.88 -10.48
N MET A 195 11.36 23.16 -10.36
CA MET A 195 11.17 23.81 -9.07
C MET A 195 10.03 23.18 -8.26
N TYR A 196 8.89 22.89 -8.90
CA TYR A 196 7.77 22.22 -8.26
C TYR A 196 8.20 20.88 -7.67
N LEU A 197 8.98 20.08 -8.42
CA LEU A 197 9.50 18.80 -7.94
C LEU A 197 10.44 18.97 -6.73
N ILE A 198 11.30 19.99 -6.73
CA ILE A 198 12.20 20.28 -5.61
C ILE A 198 11.41 20.66 -4.37
N VAL A 199 10.50 21.64 -4.47
CA VAL A 199 9.66 22.10 -3.35
C VAL A 199 8.83 20.96 -2.79
N LYS A 200 8.26 20.12 -3.67
CA LYS A 200 7.51 18.93 -3.28
C LYS A 200 8.34 17.95 -2.44
N ASN A 201 9.65 17.88 -2.62
CA ASN A 201 10.52 16.97 -1.88
C ASN A 201 11.17 17.61 -0.64
N MET A 202 10.94 18.90 -0.37
CA MET A 202 11.49 19.57 0.82
C MET A 202 10.69 19.20 2.07
N GLU A 203 11.38 18.69 3.09
CA GLU A 203 10.76 18.29 4.36
C GLU A 203 10.38 19.48 5.27
N LEU A 204 11.06 20.62 5.13
CA LEU A 204 10.88 21.79 6.00
C LEU A 204 10.78 23.08 5.20
N CYS A 205 9.94 24.00 5.67
CA CYS A 205 9.88 25.35 5.16
C CYS A 205 11.18 26.08 5.51
N PRO A 206 11.89 26.68 4.55
CA PRO A 206 13.02 27.55 4.81
C PRO A 206 12.64 28.72 5.74
N GLU A 207 13.60 29.23 6.52
CA GLU A 207 13.42 30.47 7.27
C GLU A 207 13.04 31.63 6.34
N GLN A 208 12.24 32.56 6.86
CA GLN A 208 11.80 33.75 6.14
C GLN A 208 13.00 34.50 5.54
N GLY A 209 12.92 34.85 4.25
CA GLY A 209 14.00 35.48 3.49
C GLY A 209 15.11 34.55 2.96
N LYS A 210 15.07 33.24 3.24
CA LYS A 210 16.04 32.25 2.71
C LYS A 210 15.42 31.26 1.73
N PHE A 211 14.15 31.40 1.37
CA PHE A 211 13.47 30.43 0.52
C PHE A 211 14.12 30.28 -0.86
N GLY A 212 14.31 31.39 -1.59
CA GLY A 212 14.93 31.36 -2.91
C GLY A 212 16.33 30.73 -2.86
N LEU A 213 17.04 30.94 -1.75
CA LEU A 213 18.34 30.37 -1.50
C LEU A 213 18.30 28.85 -1.28
N SER A 214 17.37 28.37 -0.44
CA SER A 214 17.15 26.94 -0.21
C SER A 214 16.73 26.22 -1.48
N LEU A 215 15.83 26.81 -2.28
CA LEU A 215 15.39 26.26 -3.56
C LEU A 215 16.54 26.12 -4.55
N LEU A 216 17.34 27.18 -4.67
CA LEU A 216 18.51 27.19 -5.53
C LEU A 216 19.58 26.19 -5.07
N THR A 217 19.80 26.07 -3.77
CA THR A 217 20.74 25.09 -3.19
C THR A 217 20.36 23.66 -3.56
N GLU A 218 19.09 23.29 -3.38
CA GLU A 218 18.60 21.94 -3.72
C GLU A 218 18.62 21.68 -5.24
N PHE A 219 18.31 22.68 -6.06
CA PHE A 219 18.46 22.58 -7.51
C PHE A 219 19.90 22.29 -7.94
N LEU A 220 20.86 23.05 -7.40
CA LEU A 220 22.27 22.87 -7.71
C LEU A 220 22.77 21.50 -7.27
N LYS A 221 22.37 21.01 -6.08
CA LYS A 221 22.69 19.66 -5.63
C LYS A 221 22.22 18.59 -6.62
N LEU A 222 20.96 18.68 -7.09
CA LEU A 222 20.42 17.74 -8.08
C LEU A 222 21.18 17.81 -9.41
N PHE A 223 21.47 19.01 -9.90
CA PHE A 223 22.22 19.21 -11.15
C PHE A 223 23.65 18.65 -11.07
N PHE A 224 24.36 18.90 -9.97
CA PHE A 224 25.73 18.43 -9.78
C PHE A 224 25.82 16.92 -9.58
N TYR A 225 24.81 16.29 -8.96
CA TYR A 225 24.72 14.83 -8.83
C TYR A 225 24.76 14.11 -10.18
N GLU A 226 24.18 14.69 -11.24
CA GLU A 226 24.20 14.11 -12.59
C GLU A 226 25.54 14.26 -13.33
N LYS A 227 26.46 15.10 -12.83
CA LYS A 227 27.67 15.53 -13.56
C LYS A 227 29.00 14.98 -13.03
N ASP A 228 28.98 14.14 -11.99
CA ASP A 228 30.16 13.48 -11.39
C ASP A 228 31.31 14.47 -11.04
N ILE A 229 30.94 15.61 -10.45
CA ILE A 229 31.86 16.69 -10.03
C ILE A 229 32.33 16.46 -8.58
N ASP A 230 33.58 16.80 -8.26
CA ASP A 230 34.11 16.68 -6.89
C ASP A 230 33.32 17.54 -5.87
N ILE A 231 32.97 16.94 -4.72
CA ILE A 231 32.12 17.53 -3.69
C ILE A 231 32.61 18.89 -3.19
N LYS A 232 33.92 19.10 -3.02
CA LYS A 232 34.43 20.39 -2.51
C LYS A 232 34.22 21.52 -3.51
N ILE A 233 34.29 21.20 -4.80
CA ILE A 233 34.03 22.17 -5.87
C ILE A 233 32.55 22.49 -5.93
N GLN A 234 31.69 21.48 -5.79
CA GLN A 234 30.25 21.68 -5.73
C GLN A 234 29.91 22.67 -4.61
N GLU A 235 30.48 22.46 -3.42
CA GLU A 235 30.29 23.35 -2.27
C GLU A 235 30.78 24.78 -2.54
N GLU A 236 31.94 24.96 -3.19
CA GLU A 236 32.51 26.28 -3.48
C GLU A 236 31.75 27.05 -4.57
N ILE A 237 31.28 26.36 -5.62
CA ILE A 237 30.41 26.93 -6.65
C ILE A 237 29.05 27.29 -6.07
N ILE A 238 28.44 26.38 -5.29
CA ILE A 238 27.17 26.63 -4.60
C ILE A 238 27.32 27.85 -3.71
N TYR A 239 28.33 27.90 -2.84
CA TYR A 239 28.57 29.01 -1.92
C TYR A 239 28.77 30.35 -2.64
N SER A 240 29.62 30.39 -3.66
CA SER A 240 29.89 31.63 -4.41
C SER A 240 28.67 32.10 -5.20
N PHE A 241 27.91 31.17 -5.78
CA PHE A 241 26.68 31.49 -6.51
C PHE A 241 25.61 32.01 -5.56
N ILE A 242 25.38 31.31 -4.44
CA ILE A 242 24.50 31.73 -3.34
C ILE A 242 24.81 33.17 -2.91
N GLN A 243 26.07 33.45 -2.59
CA GLN A 243 26.48 34.77 -2.11
C GLN A 243 26.22 35.88 -3.16
N SER A 244 26.36 35.56 -4.45
CA SER A 244 26.05 36.51 -5.55
C SER A 244 24.56 36.76 -5.74
N GLN A 245 23.71 35.79 -5.37
CA GLN A 245 22.26 35.85 -5.54
C GLN A 245 21.55 36.38 -4.29
N GLU A 246 22.14 36.26 -3.09
CA GLU A 246 21.55 36.75 -1.83
C GLU A 246 21.16 38.24 -1.91
N GLU A 247 22.01 39.12 -2.45
CA GLU A 247 21.71 40.55 -2.59
C GLU A 247 20.55 40.85 -3.58
N MET A 248 20.23 39.93 -4.48
CA MET A 248 19.23 40.10 -5.54
C MET A 248 17.91 39.39 -5.24
N LEU A 249 17.97 38.19 -4.64
CA LEU A 249 16.79 37.42 -4.23
C LEU A 249 16.03 38.09 -3.07
N LEU A 250 16.71 38.92 -2.27
CA LEU A 250 16.12 39.72 -1.19
C LEU A 250 15.18 40.85 -1.67
N LYS A 251 15.05 41.10 -3.00
CA LYS A 251 14.29 42.25 -3.52
C LYS A 251 12.89 41.97 -4.07
N ASN A 252 12.45 40.73 -4.25
CA ASN A 252 11.11 40.44 -4.77
C ASN A 252 10.36 39.33 -3.99
N GLU A 253 9.15 39.69 -3.56
CA GLU A 253 7.96 38.85 -3.32
C GLU A 253 8.13 37.53 -2.55
N GLU A 254 8.82 37.59 -1.40
CA GLU A 254 8.92 36.50 -0.42
C GLU A 254 7.57 35.88 -0.05
N SER A 255 6.51 36.69 0.02
CA SER A 255 5.17 36.22 0.41
C SER A 255 4.55 35.26 -0.61
N LEU A 256 4.78 35.47 -1.91
CA LEU A 256 4.23 34.57 -2.96
C LEU A 256 4.94 33.22 -2.95
N VAL A 257 6.24 33.22 -2.66
CA VAL A 257 7.04 32.00 -2.63
C VAL A 257 6.78 31.20 -1.33
N GLU A 258 6.65 31.89 -0.20
CA GLU A 258 6.16 31.30 1.05
C GLU A 258 4.75 30.71 0.85
N GLN A 259 3.85 31.45 0.19
CA GLN A 259 2.54 30.95 -0.18
C GLN A 259 2.63 29.72 -1.09
N PHE A 260 3.50 29.71 -2.10
CA PHE A 260 3.69 28.54 -2.97
C PHE A 260 4.09 27.29 -2.19
N TYR A 261 5.05 27.41 -1.28
CA TYR A 261 5.44 26.29 -0.42
C TYR A 261 4.28 25.80 0.44
N ILE A 262 3.57 26.73 1.09
CA ILE A 262 2.37 26.42 1.87
C ILE A 262 1.34 25.68 1.01
N HIS A 263 1.07 26.14 -0.21
CA HIS A 263 0.11 25.50 -1.11
C HIS A 263 0.56 24.11 -1.58
N VAL A 264 1.85 23.91 -1.89
CA VAL A 264 2.39 22.58 -2.25
C VAL A 264 2.31 21.62 -1.05
N HIS A 265 2.63 22.09 0.15
CA HIS A 265 2.52 21.29 1.37
C HIS A 265 1.05 20.93 1.68
N LEU A 266 0.16 21.91 1.58
CA LEU A 266 -1.27 21.71 1.70
C LEU A 266 -1.78 20.73 0.64
N GLU A 267 -1.32 20.80 -0.61
CA GLU A 267 -1.67 19.85 -1.66
C GLU A 267 -1.27 18.42 -1.29
N GLN A 268 -0.07 18.20 -0.75
CA GLN A 268 0.35 16.86 -0.32
C GLN A 268 -0.56 16.28 0.75
N VAL A 269 -1.11 17.14 1.60
CA VAL A 269 -2.07 16.75 2.63
C VAL A 269 -3.44 16.51 2.01
N TYR A 270 -3.95 17.45 1.22
CA TYR A 270 -5.28 17.38 0.60
C TYR A 270 -5.40 16.24 -0.41
N ASN A 271 -4.35 15.91 -1.15
CA ASN A 271 -4.32 14.75 -2.05
C ASN A 271 -4.41 13.41 -1.30
N ARG A 272 -4.21 13.37 0.03
CA ARG A 272 -4.51 12.19 0.86
C ARG A 272 -6.00 12.10 1.20
N ILE A 273 -6.70 13.24 1.18
CA ILE A 273 -8.11 13.39 1.51
C ILE A 273 -8.97 13.09 0.28
N TYR A 274 -8.63 13.64 -0.88
CA TYR A 274 -9.43 13.50 -2.10
C TYR A 274 -8.61 13.30 -3.38
N THR A 275 -9.30 12.79 -4.41
CA THR A 275 -8.83 12.75 -5.80
C THR A 275 -9.67 13.69 -6.66
N VAL A 276 -9.03 14.53 -7.47
CA VAL A 276 -9.74 15.46 -8.37
C VAL A 276 -10.10 14.75 -9.67
N LYS A 277 -11.39 14.79 -10.04
CA LYS A 277 -11.90 14.35 -11.34
C LYS A 277 -12.54 15.53 -12.08
N LYS A 278 -12.46 15.51 -13.41
CA LYS A 278 -13.27 16.42 -14.25
C LYS A 278 -14.58 15.72 -14.60
N SER A 279 -15.70 16.36 -14.28
CA SER A 279 -17.01 15.89 -14.72
C SER A 279 -17.11 15.95 -16.24
N GLU A 280 -17.50 14.84 -16.88
CA GLU A 280 -17.68 14.75 -18.33
C GLU A 280 -18.85 15.59 -18.84
N GLU A 281 -19.87 15.82 -18.00
CA GLU A 281 -21.11 16.50 -18.40
C GLU A 281 -21.01 18.03 -18.31
N ASN A 282 -20.30 18.57 -17.32
CA ASN A 282 -20.34 20.00 -17.00
C ASN A 282 -18.96 20.68 -16.87
N ASN A 283 -17.86 19.95 -17.14
CA ASN A 283 -16.49 20.47 -17.00
C ASN A 283 -16.17 21.02 -15.59
N SER A 284 -16.98 20.69 -14.59
CA SER A 284 -16.79 21.09 -13.19
C SER A 284 -15.85 20.11 -12.48
N LEU A 285 -15.08 20.62 -11.51
CA LEU A 285 -14.27 19.79 -10.63
C LEU A 285 -15.15 18.93 -9.71
N GLU A 286 -14.78 17.67 -9.56
CA GLU A 286 -15.33 16.73 -8.59
C GLU A 286 -14.20 16.23 -7.68
N PHE A 287 -14.49 16.10 -6.39
CA PHE A 287 -13.53 15.66 -5.39
C PHE A 287 -13.98 14.31 -4.84
N GLU A 288 -13.38 13.23 -5.33
CA GLU A 288 -13.63 11.88 -4.82
C GLU A 288 -12.90 11.71 -3.48
N LEU A 289 -13.66 11.48 -2.42
CA LEU A 289 -13.16 11.31 -1.05
C LEU A 289 -12.82 9.85 -0.74
N LEU A 290 -13.58 8.94 -1.32
CA LEU A 290 -13.44 7.52 -1.10
C LEU A 290 -13.99 6.75 -2.30
N ASN A 291 -13.22 5.80 -2.79
CA ASN A 291 -13.71 4.70 -3.61
C ASN A 291 -13.33 3.39 -2.92
N ILE A 292 -14.34 2.59 -2.57
CA ILE A 292 -14.14 1.36 -1.82
C ILE A 292 -15.14 0.26 -2.22
N ARG A 293 -14.68 -1.00 -2.15
CA ARG A 293 -15.49 -2.17 -2.44
C ARG A 293 -16.16 -2.72 -1.20
N LEU A 294 -17.28 -3.39 -1.41
CA LEU A 294 -18.13 -3.93 -0.34
C LEU A 294 -17.38 -4.88 0.60
N TRP A 295 -16.59 -5.81 0.06
CA TRP A 295 -15.80 -6.74 0.89
C TRP A 295 -14.62 -6.07 1.60
N ASP A 296 -14.11 -4.96 1.08
CA ASP A 296 -13.07 -4.18 1.77
C ASP A 296 -13.65 -3.42 2.99
N ILE A 297 -14.97 -3.23 3.02
CA ILE A 297 -15.71 -2.73 4.18
C ILE A 297 -15.99 -3.89 5.14
N LEU A 298 -16.77 -4.87 4.68
CA LEU A 298 -17.25 -5.97 5.53
C LEU A 298 -16.13 -6.88 6.05
N GLY A 299 -15.01 -6.94 5.32
CA GLY A 299 -13.84 -7.75 5.61
C GLY A 299 -12.75 -7.03 6.39
N ASN A 300 -12.93 -5.78 6.83
CA ASN A 300 -11.88 -4.98 7.47
C ASN A 300 -12.31 -4.43 8.83
N LYS A 301 -11.48 -4.66 9.86
CA LYS A 301 -11.78 -4.24 11.23
C LYS A 301 -11.96 -2.74 11.38
N LYS A 302 -11.33 -1.93 10.53
CA LYS A 302 -11.40 -0.45 10.59
C LYS A 302 -12.83 0.09 10.39
N PHE A 303 -13.75 -0.70 9.85
CA PHE A 303 -15.13 -0.29 9.63
C PHE A 303 -16.09 -0.74 10.74
N LEU A 304 -15.65 -1.59 11.66
CA LEU A 304 -16.53 -2.19 12.68
C LEU A 304 -17.19 -1.14 13.56
N ASP A 305 -16.45 -0.11 13.95
CA ASP A 305 -16.96 0.98 14.79
C ASP A 305 -18.03 1.84 14.08
N TYR A 306 -18.16 1.69 12.75
CA TYR A 306 -19.07 2.47 11.92
C TYR A 306 -20.25 1.62 11.38
N ILE A 307 -20.36 0.35 11.76
CA ILE A 307 -21.43 -0.56 11.35
C ILE A 307 -22.37 -0.80 12.54
N GLU A 308 -23.67 -0.57 12.36
CA GLU A 308 -24.65 -0.65 13.45
C GLU A 308 -24.98 -2.10 13.90
N ASN A 309 -25.09 -3.03 12.95
CA ASN A 309 -25.51 -4.41 13.23
C ASN A 309 -24.31 -5.35 13.43
N ARG A 310 -24.28 -6.03 14.59
CA ARG A 310 -23.25 -6.99 14.94
C ARG A 310 -23.18 -8.22 14.03
N ASP A 311 -24.26 -8.58 13.35
CA ASP A 311 -24.27 -9.70 12.41
C ASP A 311 -23.31 -9.48 11.22
N PHE A 312 -22.88 -8.24 11.00
CA PHE A 312 -21.94 -7.83 9.96
C PHE A 312 -20.51 -7.59 10.52
N GLU A 313 -20.28 -7.81 11.81
CA GLU A 313 -18.96 -7.65 12.43
C GLU A 313 -17.95 -8.70 11.95
N THR A 314 -18.40 -9.79 11.33
CA THR A 314 -17.53 -10.87 10.87
C THR A 314 -17.96 -11.37 9.50
N LEU A 315 -17.03 -11.31 8.54
CA LEU A 315 -17.25 -11.87 7.21
C LEU A 315 -16.92 -13.37 7.21
N THR A 316 -17.93 -14.20 7.00
CA THR A 316 -17.75 -15.67 6.98
C THR A 316 -17.36 -16.15 5.58
N LEU A 317 -16.25 -16.87 5.52
CA LEU A 317 -15.66 -17.48 4.33
C LEU A 317 -15.79 -19.00 4.45
N GLU A 318 -16.69 -19.62 3.69
CA GLU A 318 -16.74 -21.08 3.61
C GLU A 318 -15.69 -21.56 2.60
N ASN A 319 -14.59 -22.13 3.10
CA ASN A 319 -13.49 -22.62 2.31
C ASN A 319 -13.89 -23.87 1.52
N LEU A 320 -13.93 -23.73 0.20
CA LEU A 320 -14.30 -24.81 -0.71
C LEU A 320 -13.08 -25.55 -1.27
N TYR A 321 -11.97 -24.84 -1.44
CA TYR A 321 -10.75 -25.39 -2.03
C TYR A 321 -9.52 -24.57 -1.62
N ILE A 322 -8.40 -25.25 -1.40
CA ILE A 322 -7.06 -24.67 -1.28
C ILE A 322 -6.20 -25.27 -2.38
N GLY A 323 -5.44 -24.43 -3.07
CA GLY A 323 -4.52 -24.89 -4.10
C GLY A 323 -3.24 -24.09 -4.15
N GLN A 324 -2.22 -24.73 -4.69
CA GLN A 324 -0.98 -24.07 -5.04
C GLN A 324 -0.80 -23.93 -6.56
N ALA A 325 0.03 -22.95 -6.94
CA ALA A 325 0.38 -22.69 -8.32
C ALA A 325 1.86 -22.91 -8.65
N PHE A 326 2.71 -23.13 -7.64
CA PHE A 326 4.17 -23.21 -7.77
C PHE A 326 4.60 -24.17 -8.90
N GLY A 327 5.14 -23.60 -9.98
CA GLY A 327 5.72 -24.33 -11.11
C GLY A 327 7.16 -24.79 -10.84
N LYS A 328 7.86 -25.31 -11.87
CA LYS A 328 9.30 -25.58 -11.76
C LYS A 328 10.03 -24.25 -11.51
N ASP A 329 10.81 -24.16 -10.44
CA ASP A 329 11.58 -22.96 -10.05
C ASP A 329 10.73 -21.67 -9.94
N GLY A 330 9.45 -21.79 -9.51
CA GLY A 330 8.55 -20.64 -9.40
C GLY A 330 8.04 -20.09 -10.73
N SER A 331 8.26 -20.79 -11.84
CA SER A 331 7.84 -20.37 -13.20
C SER A 331 6.35 -20.08 -13.37
N ARG A 332 5.51 -20.59 -12.47
CA ARG A 332 4.05 -20.43 -12.50
C ARG A 332 3.53 -19.90 -11.16
N ASN A 333 2.74 -18.83 -11.22
CA ASN A 333 2.08 -18.21 -10.07
C ASN A 333 0.55 -18.42 -10.11
N VAL A 334 -0.17 -17.90 -9.11
CA VAL A 334 -1.64 -18.04 -9.02
C VAL A 334 -2.36 -17.54 -10.27
N PHE A 335 -1.92 -16.42 -10.84
CA PHE A 335 -2.53 -15.82 -12.03
C PHE A 335 -2.40 -16.73 -13.25
N ASP A 336 -1.20 -17.26 -13.51
CA ASP A 336 -0.98 -18.24 -14.58
C ASP A 336 -1.89 -19.47 -14.38
N ARG A 337 -1.92 -20.01 -13.16
CA ARG A 337 -2.64 -21.24 -12.83
C ARG A 337 -4.17 -21.10 -12.95
N ILE A 338 -4.72 -19.98 -12.53
CA ILE A 338 -6.17 -19.73 -12.56
C ILE A 338 -6.61 -19.24 -13.94
N GLY A 339 -5.85 -18.31 -14.53
CA GLY A 339 -6.12 -17.68 -15.81
C GLY A 339 -6.16 -18.66 -16.98
N GLU A 340 -5.30 -19.69 -16.98
CA GLU A 340 -5.25 -20.74 -18.01
C GLU A 340 -6.42 -21.75 -17.99
N GLY A 341 -7.48 -21.49 -17.20
CA GLY A 341 -8.70 -22.32 -17.19
C GLY A 341 -8.71 -23.38 -16.09
N HIS A 342 -8.70 -22.94 -14.83
CA HIS A 342 -8.69 -23.83 -13.67
C HIS A 342 -10.00 -24.64 -13.52
N GLU A 343 -9.97 -25.90 -13.95
CA GLU A 343 -11.12 -26.83 -13.97
C GLU A 343 -11.91 -26.89 -12.64
N LYS A 344 -11.21 -26.84 -11.50
CA LYS A 344 -11.85 -26.95 -10.17
C LYS A 344 -12.60 -25.68 -9.81
N LEU A 345 -12.10 -24.52 -10.24
CA LEU A 345 -12.81 -23.25 -10.08
C LEU A 345 -14.09 -23.25 -10.92
N GLN A 346 -13.99 -23.68 -12.18
CA GLN A 346 -15.16 -23.80 -13.08
C GLN A 346 -16.22 -24.75 -12.53
N ARG A 347 -15.80 -25.87 -11.94
CA ARG A 347 -16.71 -26.80 -11.26
C ARG A 347 -17.36 -26.19 -10.02
N ILE A 348 -16.63 -25.41 -9.24
CA ILE A 348 -17.21 -24.73 -8.06
C ILE A 348 -18.26 -23.71 -8.53
N ILE A 349 -17.92 -22.84 -9.48
CA ILE A 349 -18.81 -21.80 -10.01
C ILE A 349 -20.13 -22.40 -10.51
N SER A 350 -20.11 -23.55 -11.20
CA SER A 350 -21.33 -24.19 -11.71
C SER A 350 -22.23 -24.80 -10.63
N THR A 351 -21.77 -24.89 -9.38
CA THR A 351 -22.50 -25.46 -8.24
C THR A 351 -22.90 -24.43 -7.19
N VAL A 352 -22.48 -23.17 -7.37
CA VAL A 352 -22.73 -22.09 -6.41
C VAL A 352 -24.21 -21.72 -6.41
N PRO A 353 -24.87 -21.66 -5.23
CA PRO A 353 -26.24 -21.18 -5.11
C PRO A 353 -26.41 -19.74 -5.63
N PRO A 354 -27.58 -19.37 -6.19
CA PRO A 354 -27.80 -18.02 -6.76
C PRO A 354 -27.64 -16.86 -5.76
N ASP A 355 -27.82 -17.13 -4.47
CA ASP A 355 -27.73 -16.21 -3.36
C ASP A 355 -26.35 -16.20 -2.70
N LYS A 356 -25.37 -16.92 -3.25
CA LYS A 356 -23.98 -16.97 -2.79
C LYS A 356 -23.04 -16.59 -3.92
N GLU A 357 -21.79 -16.34 -3.59
CA GLU A 357 -20.75 -16.04 -4.59
C GLU A 357 -19.38 -16.58 -4.21
N VAL A 358 -18.50 -16.71 -5.20
CA VAL A 358 -17.14 -17.23 -5.02
C VAL A 358 -16.17 -16.06 -4.88
N ALA A 359 -15.47 -16.04 -3.76
CA ALA A 359 -14.35 -15.16 -3.50
C ALA A 359 -13.03 -15.92 -3.58
N LEU A 360 -12.04 -15.27 -4.18
CA LEU A 360 -10.67 -15.74 -4.26
C LEU A 360 -9.85 -14.99 -3.20
N LEU A 361 -9.09 -15.76 -2.42
CA LEU A 361 -8.13 -15.23 -1.46
C LEU A 361 -6.75 -15.80 -1.79
N PHE A 362 -5.77 -14.92 -2.00
CA PHE A 362 -4.38 -15.31 -2.25
C PHE A 362 -3.53 -15.09 -1.01
N PHE A 363 -2.47 -15.86 -0.88
CA PHE A 363 -1.59 -15.78 0.27
C PHE A 363 -0.18 -15.42 -0.18
N SER A 364 0.34 -14.33 0.39
CA SER A 364 1.76 -14.09 0.46
C SER A 364 2.35 -14.84 1.65
N MET A 365 3.56 -15.36 1.49
CA MET A 365 4.17 -16.27 2.46
C MET A 365 5.61 -15.85 2.74
N ARG A 366 5.98 -15.84 4.00
CA ARG A 366 7.35 -15.60 4.45
C ARG A 366 7.75 -16.69 5.45
N PRO A 367 8.64 -17.63 5.06
CA PRO A 367 9.18 -18.58 6.01
C PRO A 367 10.13 -17.88 6.99
N LYS A 368 10.13 -18.32 8.24
CA LYS A 368 11.06 -17.92 9.29
C LYS A 368 11.45 -19.14 10.10
N GLY A 369 12.74 -19.43 10.19
CA GLY A 369 13.23 -20.47 11.09
C GLY A 369 13.23 -19.97 12.53
N ASN A 370 12.65 -20.73 13.46
CA ASN A 370 12.69 -20.47 14.88
C ASN A 370 13.40 -21.60 15.63
N LEU A 371 14.26 -21.25 16.60
CA LEU A 371 14.95 -22.20 17.46
C LEU A 371 14.64 -21.89 18.92
N VAL A 372 13.98 -22.81 19.59
CA VAL A 372 13.74 -22.75 21.04
C VAL A 372 14.87 -23.49 21.74
N ILE A 373 15.66 -22.77 22.52
CA ILE A 373 16.80 -23.32 23.27
C ILE A 373 16.38 -23.50 24.73
N SER A 374 16.28 -24.75 25.16
CA SER A 374 16.01 -25.12 26.54
C SER A 374 17.24 -25.69 27.27
N GLN A 375 18.28 -26.08 26.53
CA GLN A 375 19.55 -26.56 27.07
C GLN A 375 20.73 -25.96 26.29
N TYR A 376 21.60 -25.24 26.99
CA TYR A 376 22.80 -24.65 26.40
C TYR A 376 23.91 -25.70 26.21
N GLY A 377 24.69 -25.59 25.13
CA GLY A 377 25.80 -26.50 24.85
C GLY A 377 26.17 -26.58 23.37
N ILE A 378 27.00 -27.57 23.03
CA ILE A 378 27.47 -27.83 21.65
C ILE A 378 26.28 -28.08 20.72
N GLU A 379 25.29 -28.87 21.17
CA GLU A 379 24.09 -29.18 20.39
C GLU A 379 23.24 -27.93 20.08
N ALA A 380 23.09 -27.00 21.03
CA ALA A 380 22.40 -25.73 20.80
C ALA A 380 23.13 -24.87 19.76
N THR A 381 24.46 -24.88 19.81
CA THR A 381 25.32 -24.13 18.89
C THR A 381 25.27 -24.71 17.47
N GLU A 382 25.25 -26.04 17.34
CA GLU A 382 25.07 -26.73 16.06
C GLU A 382 23.67 -26.47 15.47
N LYS A 383 22.62 -26.56 16.29
CA LYS A 383 21.24 -26.24 15.85
C LYS A 383 21.10 -24.78 15.42
N LEU A 384 21.73 -23.83 16.12
CA LEU A 384 21.76 -22.41 15.73
C LEU A 384 22.54 -22.18 14.43
N LYS A 385 23.71 -22.81 14.25
CA LYS A 385 24.47 -22.73 13.00
C LYS A 385 23.70 -23.31 11.82
N ASN A 386 22.96 -24.40 12.05
CA ASN A 386 22.10 -24.98 11.02
C ASN A 386 20.97 -24.00 10.65
N LEU A 387 20.29 -23.41 11.65
CA LEU A 387 19.24 -22.40 11.43
C LEU A 387 19.75 -21.19 10.60
N LEU A 388 20.92 -20.66 10.95
CA LEU A 388 21.49 -19.48 10.27
C LEU A 388 21.92 -19.77 8.82
N ASN A 389 22.15 -21.04 8.48
CA ASN A 389 22.53 -21.48 7.14
C ASN A 389 21.36 -22.10 6.35
N ASP A 390 20.16 -22.17 6.93
CA ASP A 390 19.00 -22.77 6.27
C ASP A 390 18.46 -21.83 5.19
N ASN A 391 18.54 -22.27 3.94
CA ASN A 391 17.75 -21.73 2.83
C ASN A 391 16.62 -22.71 2.52
N ILE A 392 15.39 -22.34 2.88
CA ILE A 392 14.21 -23.16 2.63
C ILE A 392 13.76 -22.91 1.19
N ASP A 393 13.62 -23.98 0.41
CA ASP A 393 13.14 -23.89 -0.96
C ASP A 393 11.70 -23.34 -0.96
N PRO A 394 11.40 -22.31 -1.78
CA PRO A 394 10.05 -21.83 -2.03
C PRO A 394 8.99 -22.91 -2.22
N LYS A 395 9.33 -23.96 -2.95
CA LYS A 395 8.42 -25.08 -3.19
C LYS A 395 8.04 -25.80 -1.89
N GLU A 396 9.01 -26.04 -1.02
CA GLU A 396 8.81 -26.81 0.20
C GLU A 396 7.82 -26.12 1.13
N TYR A 397 8.01 -24.82 1.35
CA TYR A 397 7.15 -24.10 2.28
C TYR A 397 5.74 -23.85 1.71
N VAL A 398 5.59 -23.75 0.38
CA VAL A 398 4.28 -23.68 -0.29
C VAL A 398 3.54 -25.02 -0.13
N ASP A 399 4.21 -26.15 -0.39
CA ASP A 399 3.63 -27.49 -0.24
C ASP A 399 3.18 -27.74 1.22
N LEU A 400 3.97 -27.31 2.20
CA LEU A 400 3.61 -27.42 3.62
C LEU A 400 2.38 -26.61 3.98
N ALA A 401 2.32 -25.34 3.56
CA ALA A 401 1.20 -24.45 3.84
C ALA A 401 -0.10 -24.97 3.21
N GLU A 402 -0.04 -25.45 1.95
CA GLU A 402 -1.18 -26.10 1.26
C GLU A 402 -1.72 -27.26 2.10
N ILE A 403 -0.85 -28.19 2.48
CA ILE A 403 -1.23 -29.41 3.20
C ILE A 403 -1.78 -29.08 4.60
N ALA A 404 -1.14 -28.14 5.31
CA ALA A 404 -1.55 -27.73 6.64
C ALA A 404 -2.96 -27.10 6.63
N LEU A 405 -3.23 -26.22 5.67
CA LEU A 405 -4.55 -25.62 5.55
C LEU A 405 -5.61 -26.63 5.11
N ILE A 406 -5.29 -27.56 4.19
CA ILE A 406 -6.22 -28.61 3.77
C ILE A 406 -6.58 -29.54 4.92
N THR A 407 -5.61 -29.98 5.71
CA THR A 407 -5.86 -30.89 6.84
C THR A 407 -6.57 -30.20 8.01
N TYR A 408 -6.34 -28.90 8.20
CA TYR A 408 -7.01 -28.10 9.22
C TYR A 408 -8.45 -27.77 8.83
N LEU A 409 -8.66 -27.11 7.68
CA LEU A 409 -9.98 -26.65 7.24
C LEU A 409 -10.82 -27.76 6.61
N LYS A 410 -10.20 -28.79 6.02
CA LYS A 410 -10.86 -29.89 5.30
C LYS A 410 -11.86 -29.42 4.22
N PRO A 411 -11.46 -28.56 3.29
CA PRO A 411 -12.32 -28.09 2.21
C PRO A 411 -12.88 -29.22 1.34
N LYS A 412 -14.15 -29.10 0.97
CA LYS A 412 -14.93 -30.11 0.24
C LYS A 412 -14.31 -30.56 -1.08
N TYR A 413 -13.70 -29.65 -1.84
CA TYR A 413 -13.18 -29.95 -3.18
C TYR A 413 -11.72 -30.41 -3.20
N ASN A 414 -11.02 -30.38 -2.06
CA ASN A 414 -9.72 -31.04 -1.96
C ASN A 414 -9.93 -32.54 -1.77
N THR A 415 -9.50 -33.34 -2.74
CA THR A 415 -9.58 -34.81 -2.66
C THR A 415 -8.38 -35.42 -1.95
N GLN A 416 -7.24 -34.72 -1.98
CA GLN A 416 -6.01 -35.08 -1.30
C GLN A 416 -6.02 -34.55 0.13
N HIS A 417 -5.48 -35.31 1.08
CA HIS A 417 -5.19 -34.91 2.47
C HIS A 417 -6.37 -34.44 3.33
N VAL A 418 -7.58 -34.29 2.77
CA VAL A 418 -8.79 -33.85 3.50
C VAL A 418 -9.21 -34.82 4.62
N LYS A 419 -8.86 -36.11 4.49
CA LYS A 419 -9.13 -37.15 5.50
C LYS A 419 -7.93 -37.43 6.40
N ASP A 420 -6.77 -36.87 6.07
CA ASP A 420 -5.52 -37.15 6.79
C ASP A 420 -5.42 -36.24 8.02
N ASP A 421 -4.73 -36.72 9.06
CA ASP A 421 -4.25 -35.86 10.13
C ASP A 421 -2.86 -35.36 9.73
N PHE A 422 -2.63 -34.05 9.79
CA PHE A 422 -1.33 -33.42 9.51
C PHE A 422 -0.18 -34.13 10.23
N LYS A 423 -0.40 -34.57 11.48
CA LYS A 423 0.57 -35.27 12.33
C LYS A 423 1.00 -36.63 11.78
N SER A 424 0.17 -37.23 10.94
CA SER A 424 0.38 -38.58 10.40
C SER A 424 0.96 -38.58 8.97
N LEU A 425 1.16 -37.40 8.38
CA LEU A 425 1.57 -37.29 6.98
C LEU A 425 3.04 -37.69 6.79
N LYS A 426 3.25 -38.70 5.95
CA LYS A 426 4.58 -39.15 5.47
C LYS A 426 4.66 -39.08 3.95
N THR A 427 4.13 -38.00 3.38
CA THR A 427 4.10 -37.83 1.91
C THR A 427 5.51 -37.54 1.39
N ALA A 428 5.77 -37.89 0.13
CA ALA A 428 7.04 -37.55 -0.50
C ALA A 428 7.28 -36.03 -0.58
N LYS A 429 6.21 -35.23 -0.61
CA LYS A 429 6.25 -33.75 -0.69
C LYS A 429 6.89 -33.08 0.52
N ILE A 430 6.82 -33.68 1.71
CA ILE A 430 7.21 -33.03 2.98
C ILE A 430 8.26 -33.83 3.76
N ARG A 431 8.80 -34.89 3.16
CA ARG A 431 9.75 -35.80 3.82
C ARG A 431 11.02 -35.09 4.25
N ASP A 432 11.56 -34.22 3.40
CA ASP A 432 12.82 -33.52 3.64
C ASP A 432 12.66 -32.45 4.72
N VAL A 433 11.47 -31.83 4.81
CA VAL A 433 11.10 -30.88 5.86
C VAL A 433 10.94 -31.57 7.21
N ILE A 434 10.20 -32.69 7.29
CA ILE A 434 10.00 -33.45 8.54
C ILE A 434 11.33 -33.99 9.11
N ASN A 435 12.33 -34.20 8.26
CA ASN A 435 13.68 -34.58 8.67
C ASN A 435 14.49 -33.38 9.20
N SER A 436 14.22 -32.17 8.70
CA SER A 436 15.01 -30.96 8.97
C SER A 436 14.42 -30.05 10.07
N TYR A 437 13.15 -30.26 10.40
CA TYR A 437 12.39 -29.49 11.39
C TYR A 437 11.60 -30.41 12.32
N ASP A 438 11.41 -29.97 13.56
CA ASP A 438 10.62 -30.67 14.57
C ASP A 438 9.12 -30.35 14.48
N GLY A 439 8.75 -29.25 13.80
CA GLY A 439 7.39 -28.80 13.58
C GLY A 439 7.28 -27.65 12.56
N ILE A 440 6.06 -27.35 12.11
CA ILE A 440 5.71 -26.11 11.43
C ILE A 440 4.66 -25.35 12.25
N GLN A 441 4.74 -24.03 12.25
CA GLN A 441 3.73 -23.13 12.79
C GLN A 441 3.24 -22.23 11.66
N ILE A 442 1.94 -22.10 11.48
CA ILE A 442 1.38 -21.17 10.50
C ILE A 442 0.80 -19.99 11.25
N PHE A 443 1.47 -18.86 11.14
CA PHE A 443 0.94 -17.58 11.57
C PHE A 443 0.17 -16.96 10.41
N MET A 444 -1.13 -16.76 10.56
CA MET A 444 -1.92 -16.03 9.58
C MET A 444 -2.13 -14.61 10.08
N ASP A 445 -1.33 -13.70 9.53
CA ASP A 445 -1.40 -12.28 9.82
C ASP A 445 -2.68 -11.68 9.21
N PHE A 446 -3.75 -11.76 10.00
CA PHE A 446 -5.07 -11.26 9.70
C PHE A 446 -5.54 -10.24 10.73
N GLU A 447 -4.61 -9.55 11.39
CA GLU A 447 -4.94 -8.62 12.49
C GLU A 447 -5.89 -7.50 12.04
N LYS A 448 -5.77 -7.04 10.79
CA LYS A 448 -6.56 -5.93 10.21
C LYS A 448 -7.91 -6.35 9.61
N VAL A 449 -8.16 -7.64 9.45
CA VAL A 449 -9.39 -8.15 8.81
C VAL A 449 -10.27 -8.87 9.83
N ASN A 450 -11.57 -8.95 9.62
CA ASN A 450 -12.56 -9.56 10.53
C ASN A 450 -13.13 -10.87 9.95
N TRP A 451 -12.26 -11.73 9.39
CA TRP A 451 -12.70 -12.94 8.70
C TRP A 451 -12.90 -14.12 9.65
N LYS A 452 -13.91 -14.94 9.32
CA LYS A 452 -14.11 -16.27 9.88
C LYS A 452 -14.07 -17.31 8.76
N ILE A 453 -13.06 -18.16 8.74
CA ILE A 453 -12.90 -19.20 7.72
C ILE A 453 -13.37 -20.54 8.29
N ILE A 454 -14.34 -21.16 7.61
CA ILE A 454 -14.95 -22.44 8.00
C ILE A 454 -15.00 -23.39 6.81
N SER A 455 -15.31 -24.66 7.02
CA SER A 455 -15.72 -25.58 5.95
C SER A 455 -16.91 -26.41 6.42
N SER A 456 -17.84 -26.73 5.51
CA SER A 456 -19.09 -27.44 5.85
C SER A 456 -18.89 -28.78 6.57
N ASP A 457 -17.82 -29.49 6.23
CA ASP A 457 -17.57 -30.87 6.68
C ASP A 457 -16.54 -30.94 7.83
N CYS A 458 -16.22 -29.80 8.45
CA CYS A 458 -15.23 -29.69 9.52
C CYS A 458 -15.75 -28.83 10.68
N THR A 459 -15.39 -29.20 11.90
CA THR A 459 -15.66 -28.38 13.10
C THR A 459 -14.59 -27.32 13.35
N ASN A 460 -13.43 -27.41 12.65
CA ASN A 460 -12.37 -26.44 12.81
C ASN A 460 -12.77 -25.13 12.13
N GLU A 461 -12.51 -24.02 12.80
CA GLU A 461 -12.72 -22.68 12.30
C GLU A 461 -11.49 -21.82 12.58
N PHE A 462 -11.16 -20.95 11.64
CA PHE A 462 -10.21 -19.88 11.86
C PHE A 462 -10.95 -18.56 12.03
N THR A 463 -10.53 -17.75 13.00
CA THR A 463 -11.07 -16.41 13.24
C THR A 463 -9.90 -15.43 13.33
N SER A 464 -9.99 -14.28 12.66
CA SER A 464 -8.89 -13.30 12.62
C SER A 464 -8.50 -12.68 13.98
N ASN A 465 -9.35 -12.79 14.99
CA ASN A 465 -8.99 -12.43 16.38
C ASN A 465 -7.99 -13.41 17.01
N LYS A 466 -7.79 -14.58 16.39
CA LYS A 466 -6.81 -15.60 16.75
C LYS A 466 -5.89 -15.81 15.53
N PRO A 467 -4.82 -15.03 15.38
CA PRO A 467 -4.03 -15.00 14.14
C PRO A 467 -3.15 -16.25 13.93
N TYR A 468 -3.30 -17.30 14.72
CA TYR A 468 -2.45 -18.48 14.67
C TYR A 468 -3.23 -19.74 14.26
N ILE A 469 -2.69 -20.49 13.30
CA ILE A 469 -3.06 -21.89 13.04
C ILE A 469 -1.87 -22.78 13.41
N HIS A 470 -2.05 -23.60 14.45
CA HIS A 470 -1.02 -24.51 14.91
C HIS A 470 -1.14 -25.89 14.23
N CYS A 471 -0.26 -26.17 13.26
CA CYS A 471 -0.17 -27.46 12.57
C CYS A 471 1.18 -28.15 12.87
N LEU A 472 1.28 -28.83 14.02
CA LEU A 472 2.55 -29.42 14.52
C LEU A 472 2.78 -30.86 14.02
N PHE A 473 4.03 -31.19 13.67
CA PHE A 473 4.43 -32.53 13.15
C PHE A 473 4.73 -33.58 14.23
N LYS A 474 5.43 -33.23 15.32
CA LYS A 474 5.82 -34.18 16.38
C LYS A 474 5.26 -33.73 17.73
N LYS A 475 4.35 -34.54 18.30
CA LYS A 475 3.73 -34.29 19.62
C LYS A 475 4.73 -34.41 20.77
N ASP A 476 5.72 -35.29 20.64
CA ASP A 476 6.66 -35.61 21.73
C ASP A 476 7.77 -34.56 21.92
N ALA A 477 8.08 -33.77 20.88
CA ALA A 477 9.05 -32.66 20.98
C ALA A 477 8.52 -31.50 21.85
N PHE A 478 7.19 -31.36 21.93
CA PHE A 478 6.49 -30.34 22.70
C PHE A 478 5.43 -30.99 23.59
N ASN A 479 5.84 -31.62 24.69
CA ASN A 479 4.96 -31.91 25.82
C ASN A 479 4.58 -30.61 26.60
N LEU A 480 4.28 -29.55 25.88
CA LEU A 480 3.79 -28.27 26.38
C LEU A 480 2.29 -28.20 26.10
N GLY A 481 1.49 -27.75 27.07
CA GLY A 481 0.08 -27.45 26.82
C GLY A 481 -0.05 -26.38 25.72
N MET A 482 -1.16 -26.36 24.97
CA MET A 482 -1.39 -25.32 23.94
C MET A 482 -1.20 -23.90 24.51
N ASN A 483 -1.65 -23.67 25.75
CA ASN A 483 -1.48 -22.39 26.44
C ASN A 483 -0.01 -22.03 26.71
N GLU A 484 0.85 -23.02 27.01
CA GLU A 484 2.28 -22.77 27.27
C GLU A 484 3.07 -22.52 25.97
N LEU A 485 2.59 -23.07 24.85
CA LEU A 485 3.08 -22.74 23.51
C LEU A 485 2.65 -21.32 23.11
N GLU A 486 1.39 -20.96 23.36
CA GLU A 486 0.87 -19.60 23.14
C GLU A 486 1.67 -18.56 23.96
N ASP A 487 1.90 -18.80 25.25
CA ASP A 487 2.69 -17.91 26.13
C ASP A 487 4.16 -17.74 25.70
N LEU A 488 4.78 -18.80 25.16
CA LEU A 488 6.17 -18.76 24.70
C LEU A 488 6.36 -17.85 23.47
N PHE A 489 5.29 -17.67 22.69
CA PHE A 489 5.29 -16.88 21.46
C PHE A 489 4.56 -15.52 21.61
N GLU A 490 3.61 -15.38 22.54
CA GLU A 490 3.03 -14.08 22.92
C GLU A 490 4.09 -13.12 23.50
N ALA A 491 5.12 -13.65 24.16
CA ALA A 491 6.25 -12.87 24.67
C ALA A 491 7.05 -12.11 23.58
N TYR A 492 6.78 -12.38 22.30
CA TYR A 492 7.40 -11.72 21.14
C TYR A 492 6.51 -10.69 20.43
N LYS A 493 5.34 -10.32 20.98
CA LYS A 493 4.69 -9.05 20.60
C LYS A 493 5.52 -7.89 21.15
N ILE A 494 6.53 -7.49 20.38
CA ILE A 494 7.25 -6.24 20.57
C ILE A 494 6.29 -5.13 20.14
N ASP A 495 6.10 -4.15 21.03
CA ASP A 495 5.32 -2.92 20.84
C ASP A 495 5.61 -2.20 19.51
#